data_AF-A0A932GBS1-F1
#
_entry.id   AF-A0A932GBS1-F1
#
_cell.length_a   1.000
_cell.length_b   1.000
_cell.length_c   1.000
_cell.angle_alpha   90.00
_cell.angle_beta   90.00
_cell.angle_gamma   90.00
#
_symmetry.space_group_name_H-M   'P 1'
#
loop_
_entity.id
_entity.type
_entity.pdbx_description
1 polymer ?
#
loop_
_entity_poly.entity_id
_entity_poly.type
_entity_poly.pdbx_seq_one_letter_code
_entity_poly.pdbx_strand_id
1 'polypeptide(L)'
;MNKSAVALAADSAVTIGSERGQKIFNTVNKLFTLSKHHPVAVMVYGRADLMGVPWETIIKIYRKQLGRRSFPHLEGYADDFIRFLRGSRSLFPAEAQQDYFARLVSAFYQRINQDIQAQAQKHLEKSGRISTAETRTIVRTTIDKHFEELRRLKNLPGFGEGVAARLNRKHTKLREKLEKGFFQKVPLAPATG
;
A
#
# COMPACT_ATOMS: atom_id res chain seq x y z
N MET A 1 16.35 30.19 17.57
CA MET A 1 15.48 29.08 18.00
C MET A 1 14.41 29.67 18.92
N ASN A 2 13.12 29.52 18.58
CA ASN A 2 12.04 30.09 19.38
C ASN A 2 11.94 29.31 20.70
N LYS A 3 11.99 30.00 21.85
CA LYS A 3 12.05 29.38 23.19
C LYS A 3 10.67 29.06 23.78
N SER A 4 9.59 29.48 23.11
CA SER A 4 8.26 29.51 23.72
C SER A 4 7.22 28.65 22.97
N ALA A 5 7.49 28.23 21.74
CA ALA A 5 6.53 27.50 20.93
C ALA A 5 7.20 26.66 19.84
N VAL A 6 6.51 25.57 19.47
CA VAL A 6 6.83 24.74 18.30
C VAL A 6 5.75 25.00 17.25
N ALA A 7 6.14 25.43 16.06
CA ALA A 7 5.24 25.57 14.91
C ALA A 7 5.29 24.30 14.06
N LEU A 8 4.12 23.78 13.66
CA LEU A 8 3.97 22.59 12.82
C LEU A 8 3.16 22.97 11.58
N ALA A 9 3.67 22.66 10.40
CA ALA A 9 2.98 22.84 9.13
C ALA A 9 3.00 21.53 8.33
N ALA A 10 1.91 21.26 7.62
CA ALA A 10 1.77 20.13 6.71
C ALA A 10 1.05 20.60 5.44
N ASP A 11 1.45 20.09 4.28
CA ASP A 11 0.85 20.43 2.99
C ASP A 11 -0.49 19.68 2.82
N SER A 12 -1.56 20.32 2.33
CA SER A 12 -2.91 19.69 2.28
C SER A 12 -3.16 18.82 1.03
N ALA A 13 -2.15 18.53 0.22
CA ALA A 13 -2.31 17.80 -1.04
C ALA A 13 -2.34 16.27 -0.82
N VAL A 14 -3.44 15.61 -1.22
CA VAL A 14 -3.53 14.14 -1.28
C VAL A 14 -4.13 13.71 -2.62
N THR A 15 -3.46 12.78 -3.30
CA THR A 15 -3.95 12.15 -4.54
C THR A 15 -4.74 10.89 -4.19
N ILE A 16 -6.05 10.90 -4.41
CA ILE A 16 -6.88 9.68 -4.34
C ILE A 16 -6.99 9.12 -5.75
N GLY A 17 -6.35 7.97 -5.98
CA GLY A 17 -6.51 7.19 -7.21
C GLY A 17 -7.73 6.27 -7.11
N SER A 18 -8.70 6.44 -8.00
CA SER A 18 -9.81 5.51 -8.23
C SER A 18 -9.70 4.92 -9.64
N GLU A 19 -10.24 3.72 -9.86
CA GLU A 19 -10.32 3.06 -11.19
C GLU A 19 -11.02 3.91 -12.26
N ARG A 20 -11.73 4.99 -11.88
CA ARG A 20 -12.44 5.93 -12.77
C ARG A 20 -11.80 7.32 -12.88
N GLY A 21 -10.59 7.54 -12.36
CA GLY A 21 -9.85 8.79 -12.52
C GLY A 21 -9.17 9.29 -11.23
N GLN A 22 -8.23 10.22 -11.40
CA GLN A 22 -7.56 10.92 -10.30
C GLN A 22 -8.44 12.09 -9.83
N LYS A 23 -8.85 12.06 -8.55
CA LYS A 23 -9.44 13.24 -7.89
C LYS A 23 -8.47 13.76 -6.84
N ILE A 24 -8.02 14.99 -7.03
CA ILE A 24 -7.22 15.73 -6.06
C ILE A 24 -8.19 16.38 -5.07
N PHE A 25 -8.09 16.04 -3.80
CA PHE A 25 -8.81 16.73 -2.72
C PHE A 25 -7.80 17.60 -1.96
N ASN A 26 -7.94 18.92 -2.07
CA ASN A 26 -7.05 19.92 -1.44
C ASN A 26 -7.42 20.23 0.03
N THR A 27 -8.16 19.34 0.71
CA THR A 27 -8.83 19.69 1.98
C THR A 27 -8.72 18.59 3.03
N VAL A 28 -7.66 17.77 2.99
CA VAL A 28 -7.42 16.80 4.06
C VAL A 28 -6.44 17.41 5.06
N ASN A 29 -6.86 17.55 6.32
CA ASN A 29 -5.98 17.93 7.40
C ASN A 29 -4.87 16.88 7.54
N LYS A 30 -3.61 17.29 7.46
CA LYS A 30 -2.45 16.40 7.72
C LYS A 30 -1.85 16.60 9.11
N LEU A 31 -2.38 17.54 9.89
CA LEU A 31 -1.99 17.81 11.27
C LEU A 31 -3.24 17.75 12.16
N PHE A 32 -3.17 16.96 13.22
CA PHE A 32 -4.28 16.74 14.13
C PHE A 32 -3.85 16.86 15.58
N THR A 33 -4.71 17.42 16.42
CA THR A 33 -4.54 17.38 17.88
C THR A 33 -4.79 15.97 18.40
N LEU A 34 -3.74 15.33 18.95
CA LEU A 34 -3.80 13.97 19.49
C LEU A 34 -4.46 13.95 20.88
N SER A 35 -4.13 14.92 21.74
CA SER A 35 -4.72 15.09 23.07
C SER A 35 -5.37 16.47 23.21
N LYS A 36 -6.58 16.52 23.78
CA LYS A 36 -7.22 17.82 24.14
C LYS A 36 -6.72 18.38 25.46
N HIS A 37 -5.92 17.61 26.22
CA HIS A 37 -5.49 17.95 27.57
C HIS A 37 -3.99 18.22 27.67
N HIS A 38 -3.20 17.72 26.71
CA HIS A 38 -1.77 17.89 26.64
C HIS A 38 -1.36 18.35 25.23
N PRO A 39 -0.33 19.20 25.09
CA PRO A 39 0.06 19.80 23.81
C PRO A 39 0.76 18.78 22.89
N VAL A 40 0.01 17.78 22.42
CA VAL A 40 0.50 16.71 21.56
C VAL A 40 -0.31 16.69 20.27
N ALA A 41 0.40 16.74 19.14
CA ALA A 41 -0.17 16.65 17.81
C ALA A 41 0.40 15.46 17.04
N VAL A 42 -0.36 14.95 16.07
CA VAL A 42 0.07 13.94 15.12
C VAL A 42 0.00 14.53 13.72
N MET A 43 1.09 14.36 12.99
CA MET A 43 1.18 14.70 11.58
C MET A 43 1.18 13.41 10.74
N VAL A 44 0.44 13.42 9.65
CA VAL A 44 0.34 12.31 8.71
C VAL A 44 1.02 12.70 7.41
N TYR A 45 1.89 11.82 6.92
CA TYR A 45 2.52 11.95 5.60
C TYR A 45 2.05 10.84 4.66
N GLY A 46 1.77 11.19 3.40
CA GLY A 46 1.31 10.27 2.37
C GLY A 46 -0.22 10.18 2.28
N ARG A 47 -0.76 8.96 2.26
CA ARG A 47 -2.21 8.74 2.08
C ARG A 47 -3.01 9.29 3.27
N ALA A 48 -4.17 9.86 2.95
CA ALA A 48 -5.15 10.38 3.91
C ALA A 48 -5.83 9.30 4.76
N ASP A 49 -5.67 8.03 4.39
CA ASP A 49 -6.30 6.89 5.03
C ASP A 49 -5.29 5.79 5.37
N LEU A 50 -5.67 4.96 6.33
CA LEU A 50 -5.06 3.67 6.61
C LEU A 50 -6.09 2.58 6.33
N MET A 51 -5.81 1.72 5.34
CA MET A 51 -6.71 0.63 4.92
C MET A 51 -8.13 1.09 4.56
N GLY A 52 -8.30 2.30 4.02
CA GLY A 52 -9.60 2.88 3.68
C GLY A 52 -10.28 3.65 4.82
N VAL A 53 -9.70 3.67 6.03
CA VAL A 53 -10.21 4.46 7.16
C VAL A 53 -9.45 5.80 7.21
N PRO A 54 -10.14 6.95 7.15
CA PRO A 54 -9.49 8.26 7.23
C PRO A 54 -8.70 8.43 8.54
N TRP A 55 -7.50 9.02 8.46
CA TRP A 55 -6.67 9.30 9.64
C TRP A 55 -7.40 10.18 10.67
N GLU A 56 -8.22 11.13 10.21
CA GLU A 56 -9.03 11.94 11.10
C GLU A 56 -9.95 11.10 11.99
N THR A 57 -10.61 10.07 11.41
CA THR A 57 -11.48 9.16 12.15
C THR A 57 -10.69 8.35 13.16
N ILE A 58 -9.56 7.78 12.74
CA ILE A 58 -8.66 6.98 13.59
C ILE A 58 -8.19 7.82 14.79
N ILE A 59 -7.70 9.04 14.52
CA ILE A 59 -7.16 9.94 15.55
C ILE A 59 -8.27 10.42 16.49
N LYS A 60 -9.47 10.72 15.98
CA LYS A 60 -10.63 11.10 16.81
C LYS A 60 -11.04 9.98 17.78
N ILE A 61 -11.06 8.72 17.31
CA ILE A 61 -11.39 7.56 18.14
C ILE A 61 -10.31 7.33 19.18
N TYR A 62 -9.04 7.31 18.76
CA TYR A 62 -7.92 7.17 19.68
C TYR A 62 -7.94 8.24 20.77
N ARG A 63 -8.13 9.51 20.40
CA ARG A 63 -8.19 10.63 21.34
C ARG A 63 -9.30 10.46 22.38
N LYS A 64 -10.46 9.92 21.98
CA LYS A 64 -11.54 9.60 22.92
C LYS A 64 -11.11 8.52 23.93
N GLN A 65 -10.37 7.50 23.47
CA GLN A 65 -9.83 6.43 24.31
C GLN A 65 -8.64 6.88 25.19
N LEU A 66 -7.79 7.78 24.68
CA LEU A 66 -6.72 8.40 25.44
C LEU A 66 -7.30 9.19 26.62
N GLY A 67 -8.38 9.94 26.39
CA GLY A 67 -9.06 10.71 27.43
C GLY A 67 -8.10 11.70 28.07
N ARG A 68 -8.03 11.69 29.40
CA ARG A 68 -7.10 12.53 30.20
C ARG A 68 -5.78 11.86 30.51
N ARG A 69 -5.53 10.65 30.00
CA ARG A 69 -4.25 9.95 30.23
C ARG A 69 -3.12 10.76 29.59
N SER A 70 -1.98 10.73 30.26
CA SER A 70 -0.77 11.41 29.84
C SER A 70 0.44 10.50 30.00
N PHE A 71 1.51 10.85 29.31
CA PHE A 71 2.79 10.18 29.41
C PHE A 71 3.87 11.21 29.74
N PRO A 72 4.90 10.85 30.53
CA PRO A 72 6.02 11.74 30.84
C PRO A 72 6.82 12.17 29.60
N HIS A 73 6.84 11.33 28.56
CA HIS A 73 7.60 11.52 27.33
C HIS A 73 6.72 11.34 26.09
N LEU A 74 7.06 12.01 24.98
CA LEU A 74 6.29 11.98 23.74
C LEU A 74 6.22 10.57 23.13
N GLU A 75 7.31 9.82 23.29
CA GLU A 75 7.45 8.41 22.92
C GLU A 75 6.33 7.55 23.51
N GLY A 76 5.90 7.84 24.75
CA GLY A 76 4.78 7.13 25.38
C GLY A 76 3.45 7.30 24.64
N TYR A 77 3.18 8.49 24.08
CA TYR A 77 2.02 8.71 23.22
C TYR A 77 2.15 7.96 21.89
N ALA A 78 3.35 7.94 21.30
CA ALA A 78 3.59 7.22 20.05
C ALA A 78 3.39 5.71 20.22
N ASP A 79 3.94 5.12 21.29
CA ASP A 79 3.81 3.70 21.59
C ASP A 79 2.35 3.30 21.88
N ASP A 80 1.63 4.11 22.66
CA ASP A 80 0.22 3.86 22.95
C ASP A 80 -0.65 4.00 21.69
N PHE A 81 -0.37 4.97 20.83
CA PHE A 81 -1.07 5.12 19.55
C PHE A 81 -0.79 3.95 18.59
N ILE A 82 0.45 3.49 18.47
CA ILE A 82 0.81 2.32 17.65
C ILE A 82 0.14 1.06 18.22
N ARG A 83 0.08 0.92 19.55
CA ARG A 83 -0.63 -0.20 20.21
C ARG A 83 -2.13 -0.15 19.90
N PHE A 84 -2.74 1.03 19.96
CA PHE A 84 -4.14 1.23 19.57
C PHE A 84 -4.39 0.78 18.13
N LEU A 85 -3.56 1.20 17.18
CA LEU A 85 -3.69 0.80 15.77
C LEU A 85 -3.64 -0.72 15.60
N ARG A 86 -2.68 -1.39 16.26
CA ARG A 86 -2.53 -2.85 16.20
C ARG A 86 -3.72 -3.61 16.82
N GLY A 87 -4.36 -3.04 17.84
CA GLY A 87 -5.49 -3.64 18.55
C GLY A 87 -6.87 -3.32 17.98
N SER A 88 -6.98 -2.34 17.06
CA SER A 88 -8.26 -1.82 16.59
C SER A 88 -8.95 -2.70 15.56
N ARG A 89 -9.50 -3.85 16.00
CA ARG A 89 -10.23 -4.79 15.11
C ARG A 89 -11.50 -4.21 14.51
N SER A 90 -12.14 -3.24 15.16
CA SER A 90 -13.31 -2.55 14.61
C SER A 90 -12.98 -1.62 13.45
N LEU A 91 -11.78 -1.02 13.46
CA LEU A 91 -11.28 -0.17 12.37
C LEU A 91 -10.64 -1.00 11.25
N PHE A 92 -9.95 -2.07 11.62
CA PHE A 92 -9.20 -2.92 10.71
C PHE A 92 -9.62 -4.39 10.86
N PRO A 93 -10.87 -4.74 10.49
CA PRO A 93 -11.33 -6.13 10.56
C PRO A 93 -10.50 -7.02 9.62
N ALA A 94 -10.44 -8.32 9.91
CA ALA A 94 -9.55 -9.25 9.21
C ALA A 94 -9.87 -9.32 7.71
N GLU A 95 -11.14 -9.23 7.36
CA GLU A 95 -11.67 -9.23 6.00
C GLU A 95 -11.18 -7.98 5.24
N ALA A 96 -11.30 -6.79 5.84
CA ALA A 96 -10.81 -5.55 5.22
C ALA A 96 -9.28 -5.56 5.05
N GLN A 97 -8.53 -6.16 5.99
CA GLN A 97 -7.09 -6.35 5.83
C GLN A 97 -6.77 -7.30 4.66
N GLN A 98 -7.54 -8.38 4.50
CA GLN A 98 -7.39 -9.31 3.37
C GLN A 98 -7.72 -8.64 2.04
N ASP A 99 -8.79 -7.85 1.97
CA ASP A 99 -9.18 -7.11 0.77
C ASP A 99 -8.14 -6.03 0.41
N TYR A 100 -7.60 -5.33 1.42
CA TYR A 100 -6.52 -4.38 1.21
C TYR A 100 -5.27 -5.07 0.65
N PHE A 101 -4.88 -6.22 1.22
CA PHE A 101 -3.78 -7.02 0.70
C PHE A 101 -4.05 -7.48 -0.75
N ALA A 102 -5.26 -7.98 -1.03
CA ALA A 102 -5.65 -8.43 -2.36
C ALA A 102 -5.52 -7.29 -3.39
N ARG A 103 -5.99 -6.09 -3.05
CA ARG A 103 -5.90 -4.90 -3.92
C ARG A 103 -4.46 -4.51 -4.22
N LEU A 104 -3.57 -4.51 -3.21
CA LEU A 104 -2.16 -4.18 -3.41
C LEU A 104 -1.46 -5.18 -4.35
N VAL A 105 -1.67 -6.47 -4.12
CA VAL A 105 -1.09 -7.52 -4.98
C VAL A 105 -1.67 -7.46 -6.39
N SER A 106 -2.99 -7.27 -6.51
CA SER A 106 -3.67 -7.16 -7.81
C SER A 106 -3.17 -5.97 -8.61
N ALA A 107 -2.99 -4.80 -7.98
CA ALA A 107 -2.46 -3.62 -8.65
C ALA A 107 -1.03 -3.87 -9.18
N PHE A 108 -0.22 -4.61 -8.43
CA PHE A 108 1.12 -4.99 -8.89
C PHE A 108 1.08 -5.98 -10.06
N TYR A 109 0.23 -7.01 -9.99
CA TYR A 109 0.04 -7.95 -11.11
C TYR A 109 -0.54 -7.29 -12.35
N GLN A 110 -1.46 -6.34 -12.20
CA GLN A 110 -1.98 -5.52 -13.30
C GLN A 110 -0.85 -4.75 -13.98
N ARG A 111 0.05 -4.13 -13.22
CA ARG A 111 1.20 -3.43 -13.76
C ARG A 111 2.13 -4.36 -14.55
N ILE A 112 2.46 -5.53 -14.02
CA ILE A 112 3.25 -6.54 -14.74
C ILE A 112 2.56 -6.92 -16.06
N ASN A 113 1.26 -7.21 -16.01
CA ASN A 113 0.51 -7.61 -17.20
C ASN A 113 0.46 -6.47 -18.24
N GLN A 114 0.24 -5.23 -17.81
CA GLN A 114 0.29 -4.05 -18.70
C GLN A 114 1.64 -3.91 -19.40
N ASP A 115 2.75 -4.11 -18.67
CA ASP A 115 4.10 -4.06 -19.24
C ASP A 115 4.35 -5.20 -20.23
N ILE A 116 3.84 -6.41 -19.95
CA ILE A 116 3.89 -7.56 -20.88
C ILE A 116 3.14 -7.22 -22.16
N GLN A 117 1.89 -6.74 -22.05
CA GLN A 117 1.07 -6.37 -23.21
C GLN A 117 1.74 -5.26 -24.04
N ALA A 118 2.30 -4.25 -23.37
CA ALA A 118 3.00 -3.16 -24.05
C ALA A 118 4.25 -3.65 -24.81
N GLN A 119 5.00 -4.60 -24.26
CA GLN A 119 6.15 -5.20 -24.95
C GLN A 119 5.73 -6.11 -26.10
N ALA A 120 4.69 -6.93 -25.92
CA ALA A 120 4.14 -7.79 -26.96
C ALA A 120 3.62 -6.96 -28.15
N GLN A 121 2.90 -5.86 -27.87
CA GLN A 121 2.41 -4.93 -28.88
C GLN A 121 3.55 -4.28 -29.66
N LYS A 122 4.59 -3.79 -28.96
CA LYS A 122 5.79 -3.23 -29.60
C LYS A 122 6.54 -4.24 -30.48
N HIS A 123 6.53 -5.52 -30.11
CA HIS A 123 7.12 -6.58 -30.92
C HIS A 123 6.28 -6.80 -32.18
N LEU A 124 4.97 -6.97 -32.04
CA LEU A 124 4.02 -7.14 -33.13
C LEU A 124 4.10 -6.00 -34.17
N GLU A 125 4.19 -4.75 -33.73
CA GLU A 125 4.34 -3.58 -34.61
C GLU A 125 5.63 -3.61 -35.44
N LYS A 126 6.69 -4.24 -34.92
CA LYS A 126 8.00 -4.34 -35.61
C LYS A 126 8.12 -5.57 -36.50
N SER A 127 7.61 -6.72 -36.06
CA SER A 127 7.80 -8.01 -36.74
C SER A 127 6.58 -8.49 -37.53
N GLY A 128 5.41 -7.86 -37.36
CA GLY A 128 4.14 -8.25 -37.96
C GLY A 128 3.52 -9.54 -37.40
N ARG A 129 4.25 -10.28 -36.55
CA ARG A 129 3.82 -11.53 -35.92
C ARG A 129 4.57 -11.78 -34.62
N ILE A 130 3.96 -12.54 -33.72
CA ILE A 130 4.60 -12.99 -32.47
C ILE A 130 4.35 -14.48 -32.28
N SER A 131 5.42 -15.23 -32.04
CA SER A 131 5.36 -16.65 -31.71
C SER A 131 5.15 -16.87 -30.21
N THR A 132 4.75 -18.08 -29.84
CA THR A 132 4.66 -18.51 -28.44
C THR A 132 6.01 -18.43 -27.72
N ALA A 133 7.12 -18.70 -28.42
CA ALA A 133 8.45 -18.62 -27.85
C ALA A 133 8.85 -17.17 -27.54
N GLU A 134 8.57 -16.23 -28.46
CA GLU A 134 8.80 -14.80 -28.25
C GLU A 134 7.93 -14.26 -27.12
N THR A 135 6.65 -14.67 -27.06
CA THR A 135 5.74 -14.32 -25.98
C THR A 135 6.28 -14.79 -24.63
N ARG A 136 6.75 -16.04 -24.53
CA ARG A 136 7.34 -16.58 -23.29
C ARG A 136 8.58 -15.79 -22.87
N THR A 137 9.41 -15.40 -23.83
CA THR A 137 10.58 -14.55 -23.57
C THR A 137 10.17 -13.19 -23.00
N ILE A 138 9.20 -12.51 -23.63
CA ILE A 138 8.69 -11.21 -23.15
C ILE A 138 8.12 -11.30 -21.73
N VAL A 139 7.33 -12.35 -21.45
CA VAL A 139 6.76 -12.58 -20.12
C VAL A 139 7.88 -12.75 -19.09
N ARG A 140 8.85 -13.64 -19.37
CA ARG A 140 9.96 -13.91 -18.47
C ARG A 140 10.81 -12.67 -18.21
N THR A 141 11.25 -11.98 -19.26
CA THR A 141 12.10 -10.79 -19.12
C THR A 141 11.38 -9.67 -18.37
N THR A 142 10.06 -9.52 -18.56
CA THR A 142 9.27 -8.53 -17.83
C THR A 142 9.16 -8.88 -16.35
N ILE A 143 8.86 -10.13 -16.02
CA ILE A 143 8.79 -10.59 -14.62
C ILE A 143 10.16 -10.44 -13.94
N ASP A 144 11.24 -10.87 -14.60
CA ASP A 144 12.60 -10.78 -14.08
C ASP A 144 12.99 -9.32 -13.81
N LYS A 145 12.62 -8.39 -14.70
CA LYS A 145 12.82 -6.95 -14.50
C LYS A 145 12.12 -6.45 -13.23
N HIS A 146 10.83 -6.74 -13.07
CA HIS A 146 10.07 -6.33 -11.88
C HIS A 146 10.62 -6.95 -10.59
N PHE A 147 11.05 -8.22 -10.66
CA PHE A 147 11.66 -8.91 -9.53
C PHE A 147 12.98 -8.25 -9.10
N GLU A 148 13.86 -7.93 -10.05
CA GLU A 148 15.13 -7.26 -9.76
C GLU A 148 14.94 -5.82 -9.25
N GLU A 149 13.94 -5.10 -9.76
CA GLU A 149 13.56 -3.79 -9.21
C GLU A 149 13.16 -3.90 -7.72
N LEU A 150 12.32 -4.87 -7.36
CA LEU A 150 11.91 -5.11 -5.97
C LEU A 150 13.08 -5.56 -5.09
N ARG A 151 13.95 -6.43 -5.61
CA ARG A 151 15.10 -6.98 -4.87
C ARG A 151 16.11 -5.91 -4.47
N ARG A 152 16.23 -4.84 -5.26
CA ARG A 152 17.12 -3.71 -4.96
C ARG A 152 16.59 -2.80 -3.84
N LEU A 153 15.31 -2.90 -3.51
CA LEU A 153 14.71 -2.10 -2.44
C LEU A 153 15.11 -2.66 -1.08
N LYS A 154 15.57 -1.78 -0.19
CA LYS A 154 15.78 -2.14 1.21
C LYS A 154 14.42 -2.26 1.90
N ASN A 155 14.28 -3.27 2.75
CA ASN A 155 13.13 -3.34 3.64
C ASN A 155 13.06 -2.10 4.54
N LEU A 156 11.85 -1.66 4.84
CA LEU A 156 11.63 -0.57 5.79
C LEU A 156 12.09 -1.00 7.20
N PRO A 157 12.56 -0.06 8.04
CA PRO A 157 12.84 -0.34 9.45
C PRO A 157 11.65 -1.04 10.13
N GLY A 158 11.92 -2.13 10.85
CA GLY A 158 10.89 -2.95 11.49
C GLY A 158 10.25 -4.02 10.59
N PHE A 159 10.58 -4.06 9.29
CA PHE A 159 10.18 -5.11 8.35
C PHE A 159 11.37 -6.03 8.03
N GLY A 160 11.93 -6.66 9.06
CA GLY A 160 13.09 -7.55 8.95
C GLY A 160 12.82 -8.85 8.18
N GLU A 161 13.82 -9.72 8.16
CA GLU A 161 13.74 -11.04 7.55
C GLU A 161 12.57 -11.86 8.13
N GLY A 162 11.87 -12.60 7.27
CA GLY A 162 10.75 -13.45 7.67
C GLY A 162 9.36 -12.76 7.68
N VAL A 163 9.27 -11.42 7.67
CA VAL A 163 7.95 -10.74 7.55
C VAL A 163 7.29 -11.11 6.22
N ALA A 164 8.04 -11.08 5.12
CA ALA A 164 7.56 -11.50 3.81
C ALA A 164 7.10 -12.97 3.81
N ALA A 165 7.89 -13.87 4.39
CA ALA A 165 7.53 -15.29 4.49
C ALA A 165 6.26 -15.52 5.31
N ARG A 166 6.08 -14.77 6.41
CA ARG A 166 4.88 -14.83 7.24
C ARG A 166 3.65 -14.31 6.49
N LEU A 167 3.77 -13.18 5.78
CA LEU A 167 2.68 -12.65 4.96
C LEU A 167 2.31 -13.61 3.84
N ASN A 168 3.32 -14.22 3.18
CA ASN A 168 3.10 -15.21 2.14
C ASN A 168 2.31 -16.41 2.68
N ARG A 169 2.73 -16.98 3.82
CA ARG A 169 2.00 -18.06 4.49
C ARG A 169 0.57 -17.68 4.89
N LYS A 170 0.37 -16.46 5.41
CA LYS A 170 -0.95 -15.97 5.83
C LYS A 170 -1.93 -15.84 4.66
N HIS A 171 -1.43 -15.49 3.47
CA HIS A 171 -2.27 -15.17 2.31
C HIS A 171 -2.12 -16.15 1.14
N THR A 172 -1.58 -17.36 1.35
CA THR A 172 -1.31 -18.36 0.29
C THR A 172 -2.49 -18.58 -0.66
N LYS A 173 -3.68 -18.92 -0.12
CA LYS A 173 -4.88 -19.20 -0.93
C LYS A 173 -5.33 -18.00 -1.76
N LEU A 174 -5.24 -16.80 -1.17
CA LEU A 174 -5.60 -15.55 -1.85
C LEU A 174 -4.61 -15.23 -2.96
N ARG A 175 -3.30 -15.37 -2.70
CA ARG A 175 -2.25 -15.19 -3.71
C ARG A 175 -2.45 -16.13 -4.88
N GLU A 176 -2.64 -17.43 -4.64
CA GLU A 176 -2.86 -18.42 -5.69
C GLU A 176 -4.10 -18.10 -6.54
N LYS A 177 -5.18 -17.63 -5.92
CA LYS A 177 -6.37 -17.17 -6.65
C LYS A 177 -6.05 -15.96 -7.54
N LEU A 178 -5.31 -14.98 -7.03
CA LEU A 178 -4.91 -13.80 -7.80
C LEU A 178 -3.96 -14.15 -8.95
N GLU A 179 -2.95 -14.98 -8.70
CA GLU A 179 -1.99 -15.44 -9.72
C GLU A 179 -2.72 -16.13 -10.88
N LYS A 180 -3.65 -17.05 -10.57
CA LYS A 180 -4.48 -17.71 -11.59
C LYS A 180 -5.32 -16.70 -12.37
N GLY A 181 -5.98 -15.77 -11.68
CA GLY A 181 -6.84 -14.76 -12.32
C GLY A 181 -6.11 -13.84 -13.30
N PHE A 182 -4.86 -13.46 -13.00
CA PHE A 182 -4.08 -12.54 -13.81
C PHE A 182 -3.26 -13.22 -14.91
N PHE A 183 -2.63 -14.36 -14.61
CA PHE A 183 -1.63 -14.96 -15.50
C PHE A 183 -2.14 -16.14 -16.33
N GLN A 184 -3.31 -16.73 -16.04
CA GLN A 184 -3.89 -17.76 -16.93
C GLN A 184 -4.32 -17.21 -18.29
N LYS A 185 -4.57 -15.90 -18.41
CA LYS A 185 -4.95 -15.23 -19.66
C LYS A 185 -3.77 -14.69 -20.46
N VAL A 186 -2.55 -14.79 -19.92
CA VAL A 186 -1.35 -14.56 -20.71
C VAL A 186 -1.23 -15.75 -21.66
N PRO A 187 -1.10 -15.56 -22.99
CA PRO A 187 -1.11 -16.65 -23.95
C PRO A 187 0.17 -17.49 -23.78
N LEU A 188 0.11 -18.41 -22.82
CA LEU A 188 1.12 -19.43 -22.54
C LEU A 188 0.70 -20.79 -23.12
N ALA A 189 -0.50 -20.87 -23.71
CA ALA A 189 -0.95 -22.04 -24.46
C ALA A 189 -0.74 -21.80 -25.97
N PRO A 190 -0.18 -22.77 -26.70
CA PRO A 190 -0.17 -22.71 -28.17
C PRO A 190 -1.61 -22.63 -28.67
N ALA A 191 -1.85 -21.80 -29.67
CA ALA A 191 -3.06 -21.93 -30.48
C ALA A 191 -3.02 -23.34 -31.10
N THR A 192 -3.84 -24.24 -30.59
CA THR A 192 -4.23 -25.43 -31.32
C THR A 192 -5.25 -24.98 -32.36
N GLY A 193 -4.83 -24.96 -33.62
CA GLY A 193 -5.63 -24.57 -34.77
C GLY A 193 -4.73 -24.09 -35.89
#